data_AF-A0A3D6EDQ2-F1
#
_entry.id   AF-A0A3D6EDQ2-F1
#
_cell.length_a   1.000
_cell.length_b   1.000
_cell.length_c   1.000
_cell.angle_alpha   90.00
_cell.angle_beta   90.00
_cell.angle_gamma   90.00
#
_symmetry.space_group_name_H-M   'P 1'
#
loop_
_entity.id
_entity.type
_entity.pdbx_description
1 polymer ?
#
loop_
_entity_poly.entity_id
_entity_poly.type
_entity_poly.pdbx_seq_one_letter_code
_entity_poly.pdbx_strand_id
1 'polypeptide(L)'
;MARKVKLVTDKQVLKKLIINTLRGVKNLEISFEGCPVTGIFGLNGSGKTTILQTVMCLYRDKNSENTKMSRFFKYTTNANKWIGSSYSAVMDYYQLSKRHIQITDRTINYSKHGSEWTPRQASKPDRNIIYISLSDSIPDIEKVSDSRLTFRPLVGEALDNQISIAATQIMGVDYQNLKISKIDKLDCFTVDRNNVMCHSLNLGAGEQKVFRILQRLYRAPKYSLFVIDEIDLTLHTAALRRLIHIMVLEAQKPDRQLQIVFTSHRQELMKNAEFNVRYILNTQAKTFCLDNISEDCYEQLSGTPEKYLKVYVEDDIAEAIITKCMQECGMSKHFVVCRFGSITNSVRLALGIACQYDDLAGMDDTVFFADGDVEEFTQEAKIKNQIDRTLTGGEVFLQQRRDKVLSLVKHFCPQTINGRKQHPEEFIHDALSTIDENNCRYPELIRDSKTILNVADHHDYVKELLDKGYALIDIVTIVSTTDLWNDYVKDVKDWIHGRKIAHRINAV
;
A
#
# COMPACT_ATOMS: atom_id res chain seq x y z
N MET A 1 -48.63 19.76 6.82
CA MET A 1 -47.45 18.90 6.55
C MET A 1 -46.65 19.51 5.40
N ALA A 2 -45.47 20.06 5.65
CA ALA A 2 -44.60 20.50 4.56
C ALA A 2 -44.18 19.28 3.72
N ARG A 3 -44.50 19.26 2.41
CA ARG A 3 -43.96 18.28 1.46
C ARG A 3 -42.43 18.31 1.61
N LYS A 4 -41.82 17.25 2.14
CA LYS A 4 -40.36 17.12 2.17
C LYS A 4 -39.87 17.19 0.72
N VAL A 5 -39.27 18.33 0.35
CA VAL A 5 -38.79 18.60 -0.99
C VAL A 5 -37.67 17.59 -1.30
N LYS A 6 -37.79 16.87 -2.42
CA LYS A 6 -36.73 15.96 -2.88
C LYS A 6 -35.46 16.75 -3.16
N LEU A 7 -34.33 16.29 -2.63
CA LEU A 7 -33.02 16.85 -2.97
C LEU A 7 -32.62 16.30 -4.34
N VAL A 8 -32.44 17.19 -5.32
CA VAL A 8 -31.99 16.87 -6.67
C VAL A 8 -30.69 17.62 -6.90
N THR A 9 -29.66 16.89 -7.34
CA THR A 9 -28.29 17.38 -7.36
C THR A 9 -27.57 17.05 -8.65
N ASP A 10 -26.55 17.85 -8.98
CA ASP A 10 -25.57 17.61 -10.05
C ASP A 10 -24.15 17.99 -9.57
N LYS A 11 -23.11 17.76 -10.39
CA LYS A 11 -21.71 18.15 -10.13
C LYS A 11 -21.18 17.67 -8.77
N GLN A 12 -21.49 16.43 -8.40
CA GLN A 12 -21.19 15.90 -7.07
C GLN A 12 -19.72 15.55 -6.91
N VAL A 13 -19.14 15.93 -5.77
CA VAL A 13 -17.80 15.52 -5.35
C VAL A 13 -17.87 15.04 -3.90
N LEU A 14 -17.56 13.76 -3.65
CA LEU A 14 -17.31 13.27 -2.30
C LEU A 14 -15.91 13.70 -1.88
N LYS A 15 -15.79 14.42 -0.77
CA LYS A 15 -14.48 14.87 -0.24
C LYS A 15 -14.01 14.01 0.92
N LYS A 16 -14.92 13.66 1.83
CA LYS A 16 -14.57 12.98 3.08
C LYS A 16 -15.67 12.07 3.57
N LEU A 17 -15.30 10.95 4.19
CA LEU A 17 -16.17 10.05 4.93
C LEU A 17 -15.64 9.89 6.36
N ILE A 18 -16.52 10.04 7.35
CA ILE A 18 -16.21 9.86 8.76
C ILE A 18 -17.16 8.82 9.31
N ILE A 19 -16.67 7.68 9.78
CA ILE A 19 -17.47 6.60 10.37
C ILE A 19 -17.17 6.56 11.86
N ASN A 20 -18.15 6.90 12.70
CA ASN A 20 -18.00 6.78 14.15
C ASN A 20 -18.11 5.31 14.56
N THR A 21 -19.19 4.64 14.15
CA THR A 21 -19.40 3.20 14.39
C THR A 21 -20.26 2.62 13.27
N LEU A 22 -19.75 1.62 12.55
CA LEU A 22 -20.52 0.84 11.58
C LEU A 22 -19.81 -0.49 11.26
N ARG A 23 -20.48 -1.62 11.51
CA ARG A 23 -20.01 -2.98 11.13
C ARG A 23 -18.50 -3.20 11.33
N GLY A 24 -18.06 -3.12 12.58
CA GLY A 24 -16.67 -3.36 12.97
C GLY A 24 -15.70 -2.19 12.71
N VAL A 25 -16.12 -1.17 11.95
CA VAL A 25 -15.35 0.07 11.77
C VAL A 25 -15.68 1.05 12.90
N LYS A 26 -14.63 1.60 13.54
CA LYS A 26 -14.74 2.50 14.70
C LYS A 26 -13.87 3.74 14.48
N ASN A 27 -14.46 4.93 14.59
CA ASN A 27 -13.77 6.23 14.53
C ASN A 27 -12.79 6.36 13.35
N LEU A 28 -13.25 6.01 12.15
CA LEU A 28 -12.50 6.07 10.91
C LEU A 28 -12.76 7.39 10.19
N GLU A 29 -11.72 7.96 9.62
CA GLU A 29 -11.78 9.13 8.75
C GLU A 29 -11.04 8.83 7.44
N ILE A 30 -11.66 9.13 6.29
CA ILE A 30 -11.10 8.89 4.96
C ILE A 30 -11.30 10.14 4.10
N SER A 31 -10.23 10.62 3.46
CA SER A 31 -10.30 11.66 2.43
C SER A 31 -10.34 11.05 1.02
N PHE A 32 -11.07 11.70 0.12
CA PHE A 32 -11.16 11.38 -1.31
C PHE A 32 -10.61 12.52 -2.18
N GLU A 33 -9.99 13.53 -1.57
CA GLU A 33 -9.36 14.64 -2.28
C GLU A 33 -8.01 14.22 -2.90
N GLY A 34 -7.51 15.02 -3.86
CA GLY A 34 -6.29 14.71 -4.62
C GLY A 34 -6.63 14.10 -5.99
N CYS A 35 -6.80 12.78 -6.05
CA CYS A 35 -7.17 12.07 -7.28
C CYS A 35 -8.67 11.68 -7.31
N PRO A 36 -9.36 11.72 -8.47
CA PRO A 36 -10.74 11.23 -8.59
C PRO A 36 -10.86 9.70 -8.41
N VAL A 37 -9.75 8.97 -8.41
CA VAL A 37 -9.70 7.53 -8.17
C VAL A 37 -9.09 7.26 -6.80
N THR A 38 -9.79 6.45 -6.00
CA THR A 38 -9.35 6.05 -4.66
C THR A 38 -9.39 4.53 -4.52
N GLY A 39 -8.24 3.93 -4.23
CA GLY A 39 -8.11 2.53 -3.87
C GLY A 39 -8.11 2.34 -2.35
N ILE A 40 -8.96 1.44 -1.86
CA ILE A 40 -9.07 1.06 -0.45
C ILE A 40 -8.40 -0.30 -0.26
N PHE A 41 -7.33 -0.33 0.54
CA PHE A 41 -6.51 -1.51 0.80
C PHE A 41 -6.60 -1.91 2.27
N GLY A 42 -6.10 -3.10 2.63
CA GLY A 42 -6.19 -3.63 3.98
C GLY A 42 -6.38 -5.14 4.01
N LEU A 43 -6.05 -5.74 5.15
CA LEU A 43 -6.27 -7.17 5.40
C LEU A 43 -7.75 -7.56 5.25
N ASN A 44 -7.99 -8.86 5.09
CA ASN A 44 -9.34 -9.42 5.12
C ASN A 44 -10.00 -9.08 6.47
N GLY A 45 -11.25 -8.59 6.41
CA GLY A 45 -11.99 -8.17 7.61
C GLY A 45 -11.66 -6.78 8.15
N SER A 46 -10.75 -6.00 7.53
CA SER A 46 -10.42 -4.65 8.00
C SER A 46 -11.55 -3.62 7.85
N GLY A 47 -12.56 -3.91 7.03
CA GLY A 47 -13.72 -3.02 6.81
C GLY A 47 -13.80 -2.37 5.43
N LYS A 48 -12.93 -2.74 4.47
CA LYS A 48 -12.93 -2.24 3.08
C LYS A 48 -14.31 -2.24 2.42
N THR A 49 -14.96 -3.42 2.39
CA THR A 49 -16.31 -3.57 1.83
C THR A 49 -17.35 -2.75 2.60
N THR A 50 -17.21 -2.61 3.92
CA THR A 50 -18.09 -1.74 4.73
C THR A 50 -17.98 -0.28 4.27
N ILE A 51 -16.77 0.22 4.05
CA ILE A 51 -16.53 1.59 3.57
C ILE A 51 -17.14 1.77 2.18
N LEU A 52 -16.84 0.84 1.26
CA LEU A 52 -17.33 0.87 -0.11
C LEU A 52 -18.87 0.88 -0.16
N GLN A 53 -19.52 0.04 0.66
CA GLN A 53 -20.98 0.01 0.80
C GLN A 53 -21.55 1.29 1.43
N THR A 54 -20.85 1.87 2.39
CA THR A 54 -21.23 3.13 3.03
C THR A 54 -21.20 4.29 2.04
N VAL A 55 -20.15 4.37 1.22
CA VAL A 55 -19.99 5.37 0.16
C VAL A 55 -21.16 5.32 -0.84
N MET A 56 -21.59 4.12 -1.26
CA MET A 56 -22.80 3.98 -2.09
C MET A 56 -24.07 4.47 -1.38
N CYS A 57 -24.19 4.20 -0.07
CA CYS A 57 -25.37 4.54 0.72
C CYS A 57 -25.50 6.04 1.01
N LEU A 58 -24.50 6.87 0.69
CA LEU A 58 -24.60 8.33 0.83
C LEU A 58 -25.65 8.93 -0.10
N TYR A 59 -25.86 8.30 -1.27
CA TYR A 59 -26.66 8.84 -2.36
C TYR A 59 -27.96 8.08 -2.57
N ARG A 60 -28.90 8.75 -3.24
CA ARG A 60 -30.05 8.11 -3.88
C ARG A 60 -29.74 7.95 -5.37
N ASP A 61 -29.67 6.71 -5.82
CA ASP A 61 -29.70 6.41 -7.26
C ASP A 61 -31.17 6.33 -7.74
N LYS A 62 -31.44 6.85 -8.94
CA LYS A 62 -32.80 6.88 -9.52
C LYS A 62 -33.07 5.80 -10.55
N ASN A 63 -32.03 5.19 -11.12
CA ASN A 63 -32.11 4.49 -12.39
C ASN A 63 -31.72 3.02 -12.28
N SER A 64 -30.65 2.70 -11.54
CA SER A 64 -29.98 1.39 -11.64
C SER A 64 -29.76 0.73 -10.28
N GLU A 65 -29.11 1.43 -9.36
CA GLU A 65 -28.58 0.78 -8.16
C GLU A 65 -29.49 0.94 -6.93
N ASN A 66 -29.72 -0.16 -6.22
CA ASN A 66 -30.35 -0.07 -4.91
C ASN A 66 -29.32 0.39 -3.86
N THR A 67 -29.30 1.69 -3.55
CA THR A 67 -28.41 2.30 -2.54
C THR A 67 -29.03 2.33 -1.13
N LYS A 68 -30.07 1.52 -0.88
CA LYS A 68 -30.67 1.41 0.45
C LYS A 68 -29.72 0.70 1.40
N MET A 69 -29.62 1.25 2.61
CA MET A 69 -28.82 0.66 3.68
C MET A 69 -29.19 -0.80 3.95
N SER A 70 -30.48 -1.16 3.84
CA SER A 70 -30.97 -2.52 4.02
C SER A 70 -30.48 -3.54 2.98
N ARG A 71 -29.95 -3.10 1.83
CA ARG A 71 -29.31 -4.00 0.86
C ARG A 71 -28.03 -4.59 1.43
N PHE A 72 -27.21 -3.75 2.06
CA PHE A 72 -25.87 -4.09 2.51
C PHE A 72 -25.80 -4.43 4.00
N PHE A 73 -26.60 -3.75 4.82
CA PHE A 73 -26.68 -3.91 6.27
C PHE A 73 -28.01 -4.57 6.65
N LYS A 74 -28.11 -5.87 6.34
CA LYS A 74 -29.31 -6.68 6.61
C LYS A 74 -29.52 -6.84 8.11
N TYR A 75 -30.79 -6.94 8.51
CA TYR A 75 -31.18 -7.33 9.86
C TYR A 75 -31.21 -8.85 9.94
N THR A 76 -30.49 -9.43 10.90
CA THR A 76 -30.48 -10.88 11.12
C THR A 76 -30.88 -11.25 12.54
N THR A 77 -30.33 -10.59 13.56
CA THR A 77 -30.61 -10.85 14.98
C THR A 77 -30.65 -9.54 15.79
N ASN A 78 -30.98 -9.62 17.09
CA ASN A 78 -30.93 -8.48 18.01
C ASN A 78 -29.55 -7.78 18.04
N ALA A 79 -28.45 -8.52 17.84
CA ALA A 79 -27.09 -7.97 17.77
C ALA A 79 -26.83 -7.14 16.50
N ASN A 80 -27.58 -7.38 15.42
CA ASN A 80 -27.43 -6.70 14.12
C ASN A 80 -28.60 -5.75 13.83
N LYS A 81 -29.11 -5.09 14.87
CA LYS A 81 -30.07 -3.98 14.70
C LYS A 81 -29.41 -2.75 14.09
N TRP A 82 -28.08 -2.66 14.13
CA TRP A 82 -27.28 -1.50 13.69
C TRP A 82 -27.61 -0.21 14.47
N ILE A 83 -28.37 -0.30 15.57
CA ILE A 83 -28.72 0.84 16.42
C ILE A 83 -27.43 1.41 17.03
N GLY A 84 -27.32 2.74 17.04
CA GLY A 84 -26.11 3.45 17.49
C GLY A 84 -25.06 3.61 16.39
N SER A 85 -25.25 3.01 15.22
CA SER A 85 -24.35 3.26 14.08
C SER A 85 -24.52 4.70 13.60
N SER A 86 -23.39 5.37 13.34
CA SER A 86 -23.37 6.72 12.79
C SER A 86 -22.12 6.99 11.96
N TYR A 87 -22.30 7.82 10.94
CA TYR A 87 -21.26 8.27 10.03
C TYR A 87 -21.68 9.60 9.41
N SER A 88 -20.75 10.34 8.83
CA SER A 88 -21.01 11.57 8.10
C SER A 88 -20.15 11.64 6.86
N ALA A 89 -20.58 12.44 5.89
CA ALA A 89 -19.80 12.69 4.69
C ALA A 89 -19.78 14.17 4.37
N VAL A 90 -18.63 14.65 3.92
CA VAL A 90 -18.42 16.00 3.40
C VAL A 90 -18.41 15.93 1.88
N MET A 91 -19.25 16.74 1.24
CA MET A 91 -19.41 16.71 -0.21
C MET A 91 -19.80 18.06 -0.78
N ASP A 92 -19.48 18.23 -2.06
CA ASP A 92 -19.94 19.35 -2.88
C ASP A 92 -21.01 18.86 -3.85
N TYR A 93 -21.97 19.73 -4.17
CA TYR A 93 -22.96 19.48 -5.22
C TYR A 93 -23.68 20.76 -5.64
N TYR A 94 -24.25 20.75 -6.84
CA TYR A 94 -25.20 21.75 -7.30
C TYR A 94 -26.62 21.35 -6.90
N GLN A 95 -27.33 22.18 -6.14
CA GLN A 95 -28.71 21.91 -5.77
C GLN A 95 -29.70 22.44 -6.82
N LEU A 96 -30.21 21.54 -7.66
CA LEU A 96 -31.16 21.87 -8.72
C LEU A 96 -32.55 22.19 -8.19
N SER A 97 -32.94 21.62 -7.05
CA SER A 97 -34.28 21.84 -6.46
C SER A 97 -34.49 23.22 -5.83
N LYS A 98 -33.42 24.01 -5.65
CA LYS A 98 -33.47 25.36 -5.05
C LYS A 98 -32.54 26.32 -5.79
N ARG A 99 -33.03 26.92 -6.88
CA ARG A 99 -32.35 28.03 -7.60
C ARG A 99 -30.93 27.72 -8.10
N HIS A 100 -30.59 26.46 -8.36
CA HIS A 100 -29.27 26.08 -8.90
C HIS A 100 -28.09 26.63 -8.09
N ILE A 101 -28.14 26.46 -6.77
CA ILE A 101 -27.11 26.96 -5.86
C ILE A 101 -25.98 25.93 -5.75
N GLN A 102 -24.73 26.39 -5.85
CA GLN A 102 -23.56 25.59 -5.51
C GLN A 102 -23.46 25.43 -4.00
N ILE A 103 -23.35 24.19 -3.54
CA ILE A 103 -23.13 23.84 -2.14
C ILE A 103 -21.74 23.23 -2.04
N THR A 104 -20.91 23.78 -1.16
CA THR A 104 -19.54 23.30 -0.90
C THR A 104 -19.41 22.85 0.56
N ASP A 105 -18.56 21.86 0.81
CA ASP A 105 -18.18 21.36 2.13
C ASP A 105 -19.37 21.00 3.02
N ARG A 106 -20.44 20.49 2.39
CA ARG A 106 -21.66 20.14 3.11
C ARG A 106 -21.47 18.83 3.84
N THR A 107 -21.48 18.90 5.17
CA THR A 107 -21.57 17.72 6.01
C THR A 107 -23.02 17.21 6.07
N ILE A 108 -23.21 15.94 5.69
CA ILE A 108 -24.47 15.20 5.88
C ILE A 108 -24.22 14.10 6.91
N ASN A 109 -25.00 14.10 7.99
CA ASN A 109 -24.93 13.10 9.05
C ASN A 109 -25.92 11.97 8.80
N TYR A 110 -25.46 10.74 8.97
CA TYR A 110 -26.23 9.52 8.84
C TYR A 110 -26.16 8.73 10.13
N SER A 111 -27.30 8.23 10.59
CA SER A 111 -27.37 7.49 11.85
C SER A 111 -28.56 6.55 11.89
N LYS A 112 -28.47 5.56 12.78
CA LYS A 112 -29.58 4.67 13.12
C LYS A 112 -29.86 4.75 14.62
N HIS A 113 -30.66 5.72 15.02
CA HIS A 113 -31.05 5.88 16.43
C HIS A 113 -32.16 4.90 16.85
N GLY A 114 -32.96 4.40 15.91
CA GLY A 114 -34.07 3.49 16.17
C GLY A 114 -34.27 2.45 15.06
N SER A 115 -35.51 2.24 14.64
CA SER A 115 -35.83 1.27 13.58
C SER A 115 -35.35 1.69 12.19
N GLU A 116 -35.32 3.00 11.91
CA GLU A 116 -34.98 3.55 10.60
C GLU A 116 -33.64 4.28 10.58
N TRP A 117 -33.02 4.31 9.40
CA TRP A 117 -31.85 5.13 9.11
C TRP A 117 -32.27 6.56 8.76
N THR A 118 -31.57 7.54 9.32
CA THR A 118 -31.65 8.95 8.97
C THR A 118 -30.38 9.39 8.25
N PRO A 119 -30.44 10.27 7.22
CA PRO A 119 -31.64 10.70 6.51
C PRO A 119 -32.29 9.57 5.70
N ARG A 120 -33.62 9.68 5.52
CA ARG A 120 -34.36 8.79 4.60
C ARG A 120 -33.89 9.03 3.16
N GLN A 121 -34.05 8.00 2.31
CA GLN A 121 -33.65 8.04 0.89
C GLN A 121 -34.14 9.28 0.13
N ALA A 122 -35.36 9.77 0.40
CA ALA A 122 -35.91 10.94 -0.28
C ALA A 122 -35.10 12.25 -0.06
N SER A 123 -34.35 12.31 1.05
CA SER A 123 -33.58 13.46 1.49
C SER A 123 -32.09 13.36 1.17
N LYS A 124 -31.64 12.24 0.60
CA LYS A 124 -30.25 12.06 0.17
C LYS A 124 -30.02 12.76 -1.18
N PRO A 125 -28.80 13.24 -1.47
CA PRO A 125 -28.45 13.76 -2.77
C PRO A 125 -28.62 12.70 -3.85
N ASP A 126 -29.09 13.12 -5.03
CA ASP A 126 -29.13 12.27 -6.21
C ASP A 126 -27.73 12.15 -6.80
N ARG A 127 -27.31 10.93 -7.14
CA ARG A 127 -26.09 10.67 -7.91
C ARG A 127 -26.25 9.37 -8.67
N ASN A 128 -25.72 9.31 -9.90
CA ASN A 128 -25.66 8.05 -10.63
C ASN A 128 -24.54 7.18 -10.03
N ILE A 129 -24.89 5.99 -9.60
CA ILE A 129 -24.01 5.02 -8.96
C ILE A 129 -23.89 3.82 -9.88
N ILE A 130 -22.65 3.40 -10.13
CA ILE A 130 -22.36 2.19 -10.89
C ILE A 130 -21.56 1.27 -9.98
N TYR A 131 -22.07 0.06 -9.75
CA TYR A 131 -21.44 -0.91 -8.87
C TYR A 131 -20.98 -2.15 -9.64
N ILE A 132 -19.71 -2.50 -9.48
CA ILE A 132 -19.13 -3.77 -9.90
C ILE A 132 -18.89 -4.58 -8.63
N SER A 133 -19.69 -5.63 -8.45
CA SER A 133 -19.63 -6.51 -7.29
C SER A 133 -18.74 -7.72 -7.54
N LEU A 134 -18.47 -8.48 -6.48
CA LEU A 134 -17.83 -9.80 -6.60
C LEU A 134 -18.54 -10.74 -7.58
N SER A 135 -19.88 -10.67 -7.65
CA SER A 135 -20.68 -11.51 -8.54
C SER A 135 -20.48 -11.21 -10.03
N ASP A 136 -20.02 -10.01 -10.36
CA ASP A 136 -19.67 -9.62 -11.73
C ASP A 136 -18.35 -10.28 -12.18
N SER A 137 -17.55 -10.81 -11.25
CA SER A 137 -16.31 -11.55 -11.55
C SER A 137 -16.53 -13.06 -11.76
N ILE A 138 -17.74 -13.57 -11.50
CA ILE A 138 -18.09 -14.97 -11.76
C ILE A 138 -18.23 -15.14 -13.29
N PRO A 139 -17.56 -16.12 -13.91
CA PRO A 139 -17.67 -16.40 -15.34
C PRO A 139 -19.10 -16.61 -15.80
N ASP A 140 -19.42 -16.17 -17.02
CA ASP A 140 -20.77 -16.27 -17.59
C ASP A 140 -21.25 -17.72 -17.73
N ILE A 141 -20.34 -18.66 -18.00
CA ILE A 141 -20.67 -20.09 -18.11
C ILE A 141 -21.25 -20.66 -16.80
N GLU A 142 -20.85 -20.13 -15.64
CA GLU A 142 -21.35 -20.56 -14.33
C GLU A 142 -22.72 -19.96 -13.99
N LYS A 143 -23.17 -18.96 -14.75
CA LYS A 143 -24.45 -18.25 -14.55
C LYS A 143 -25.57 -18.79 -15.41
N VAL A 144 -25.23 -19.65 -16.37
CA VAL A 144 -26.14 -20.11 -17.42
C VAL A 144 -26.30 -21.62 -17.33
N SER A 145 -27.54 -22.08 -17.19
CA SER A 145 -27.87 -23.50 -17.03
C SER A 145 -28.25 -24.20 -18.34
N ASP A 146 -28.64 -23.45 -19.36
CA ASP A 146 -29.22 -24.01 -20.58
C ASP A 146 -28.15 -24.55 -21.53
N SER A 147 -28.43 -25.71 -22.13
CA SER A 147 -27.52 -26.36 -23.10
C SER A 147 -27.50 -25.71 -24.48
N ARG A 148 -28.49 -24.86 -24.79
CA ARG A 148 -28.59 -24.09 -26.04
C ARG A 148 -28.90 -22.63 -25.74
N LEU A 149 -28.07 -21.74 -26.27
CA LEU A 149 -28.11 -20.32 -25.93
C LEU A 149 -28.28 -19.47 -27.18
N THR A 150 -29.06 -18.39 -27.04
CA THR A 150 -29.27 -17.40 -28.10
C THR A 150 -28.78 -16.05 -27.61
N PHE A 151 -27.76 -15.52 -28.28
CA PHE A 151 -27.24 -14.19 -28.01
C PHE A 151 -28.07 -13.15 -28.75
N ARG A 152 -28.75 -12.28 -28.00
CA ARG A 152 -29.52 -11.18 -28.59
C ARG A 152 -28.64 -9.93 -28.62
N PRO A 153 -28.17 -9.45 -29.78
CA PRO A 153 -27.32 -8.27 -29.84
C PRO A 153 -28.08 -7.06 -29.32
N LEU A 154 -27.39 -6.26 -28.50
CA LEU A 154 -27.79 -4.89 -28.22
C LEU A 154 -27.29 -4.02 -29.38
N VAL A 155 -27.99 -2.93 -29.68
CA VAL A 155 -27.58 -2.01 -30.76
C VAL A 155 -26.18 -1.49 -30.44
N GLY A 156 -25.21 -1.80 -31.31
CA GLY A 156 -23.81 -1.41 -31.15
C GLY A 156 -23.60 0.08 -31.43
N GLU A 157 -22.76 0.72 -30.62
CA GLU A 157 -22.46 2.16 -30.70
C GLU A 157 -20.96 2.36 -30.90
N ALA A 158 -20.53 3.59 -31.26
CA ALA A 158 -19.12 3.97 -31.38
C ALA A 158 -18.26 3.62 -30.15
N LEU A 159 -18.88 3.48 -28.97
CA LEU A 159 -18.25 3.10 -27.71
C LEU A 159 -17.72 1.65 -27.71
N ASP A 160 -18.25 0.75 -28.53
CA ASP A 160 -17.80 -0.66 -28.56
C ASP A 160 -16.37 -0.79 -29.11
N ASN A 161 -16.01 0.02 -30.11
CA ASN A 161 -14.64 0.10 -30.61
C ASN A 161 -13.67 0.65 -29.57
N GLN A 162 -14.09 1.66 -28.79
CA GLN A 162 -13.28 2.22 -27.70
C GLN A 162 -13.01 1.17 -26.62
N ILE A 163 -14.02 0.35 -26.29
CA ILE A 163 -13.86 -0.78 -25.35
C ILE A 163 -12.86 -1.80 -25.90
N SER A 164 -12.94 -2.18 -27.18
CA SER A 164 -11.99 -3.10 -27.81
C SER A 164 -10.54 -2.60 -27.73
N ILE A 165 -10.31 -1.32 -28.05
CA ILE A 165 -8.96 -0.71 -27.99
C ILE A 165 -8.43 -0.74 -26.55
N ALA A 166 -9.24 -0.30 -25.58
CA ALA A 166 -8.85 -0.28 -24.18
C ALA A 166 -8.61 -1.69 -23.62
N ALA A 167 -9.46 -2.65 -23.97
CA ALA A 167 -9.29 -4.05 -23.58
C ALA A 167 -8.00 -4.64 -24.16
N THR A 168 -7.67 -4.30 -25.41
CA THR A 168 -6.42 -4.72 -26.07
C THR A 168 -5.20 -4.17 -25.33
N GLN A 169 -5.23 -2.87 -24.97
CA GLN A 169 -4.18 -2.25 -24.15
C GLN A 169 -4.06 -2.94 -22.78
N ILE A 170 -5.17 -3.27 -22.12
CA ILE A 170 -5.18 -3.89 -20.80
C ILE A 170 -4.66 -5.32 -20.84
N MET A 171 -5.15 -6.15 -21.76
CA MET A 171 -4.89 -7.60 -21.75
C MET A 171 -3.69 -8.00 -22.61
N GLY A 172 -3.26 -7.18 -23.57
CA GLY A 172 -2.21 -7.54 -24.53
C GLY A 172 -2.67 -8.60 -25.55
N VAL A 173 -3.97 -8.65 -25.82
CA VAL A 173 -4.62 -9.57 -26.77
C VAL A 173 -5.37 -8.73 -27.78
N ASP A 174 -5.31 -9.07 -29.07
CA ASP A 174 -6.01 -8.34 -30.12
C ASP A 174 -7.52 -8.63 -30.06
N TYR A 175 -8.30 -7.61 -29.70
CA TYR A 175 -9.75 -7.67 -29.67
C TYR A 175 -10.37 -6.73 -30.70
N GLN A 176 -11.18 -7.28 -31.59
CA GLN A 176 -11.86 -6.54 -32.65
C GLN A 176 -13.37 -6.84 -32.65
N ASN A 177 -14.14 -5.96 -33.31
CA ASN A 177 -15.57 -6.16 -33.58
C ASN A 177 -16.41 -6.53 -32.33
N LEU A 178 -16.11 -5.94 -31.18
CA LEU A 178 -16.88 -6.19 -29.96
C LEU A 178 -18.35 -5.87 -30.18
N LYS A 179 -19.21 -6.80 -29.79
CA LYS A 179 -20.66 -6.66 -29.77
C LYS A 179 -21.18 -7.06 -28.41
N ILE A 180 -21.95 -6.18 -27.80
CA ILE A 180 -22.62 -6.48 -26.54
C ILE A 180 -23.94 -7.16 -26.86
N SER A 181 -24.21 -8.27 -26.19
CA SER A 181 -25.40 -9.08 -26.37
C SER A 181 -26.05 -9.40 -25.02
N LYS A 182 -27.23 -9.99 -25.03
CA LYS A 182 -27.87 -10.54 -23.84
C LYS A 182 -28.20 -12.01 -23.98
N ILE A 183 -28.03 -12.73 -22.88
CA ILE A 183 -28.67 -14.02 -22.60
C ILE A 183 -29.63 -13.76 -21.43
N ASP A 184 -30.93 -13.77 -21.71
CA ASP A 184 -31.97 -13.35 -20.77
C ASP A 184 -31.70 -11.97 -20.13
N LYS A 185 -31.23 -11.95 -18.89
CA LYS A 185 -30.90 -10.74 -18.10
C LYS A 185 -29.38 -10.50 -17.98
N LEU A 186 -28.56 -11.43 -18.45
CA LEU A 186 -27.11 -11.35 -18.40
C LEU A 186 -26.59 -10.59 -19.62
N ASP A 187 -25.86 -9.50 -19.40
CA ASP A 187 -25.07 -8.87 -20.45
C ASP A 187 -23.88 -9.78 -20.79
N CYS A 188 -23.73 -10.10 -22.06
CA CYS A 188 -22.70 -10.96 -22.63
C CYS A 188 -21.95 -10.23 -23.74
N PHE A 189 -20.84 -10.81 -24.20
CA PHE A 189 -19.97 -10.21 -25.21
C PHE A 189 -19.75 -11.19 -26.36
N THR A 190 -19.64 -10.67 -27.57
CA THR A 190 -19.07 -11.38 -28.72
C THR A 190 -17.94 -10.53 -29.26
N VAL A 191 -16.77 -11.10 -29.46
CA VAL A 191 -15.55 -10.36 -29.83
C VAL A 191 -14.66 -11.24 -30.68
N ASP A 192 -13.98 -10.65 -31.66
CA ASP A 192 -12.94 -11.34 -32.42
C ASP A 192 -11.64 -11.25 -31.62
N ARG A 193 -11.22 -12.37 -31.04
CA ARG A 193 -10.01 -12.50 -30.23
C ARG A 193 -8.91 -13.15 -31.08
N ASN A 194 -7.86 -12.41 -31.43
CA ASN A 194 -6.82 -12.85 -32.37
C ASN A 194 -7.42 -13.44 -33.66
N ASN A 195 -8.37 -12.73 -34.28
CA ASN A 195 -9.14 -13.15 -35.46
C ASN A 195 -10.04 -14.39 -35.28
N VAL A 196 -10.29 -14.83 -34.04
CA VAL A 196 -11.24 -15.91 -33.74
C VAL A 196 -12.46 -15.34 -33.02
N MET A 197 -13.64 -15.44 -33.64
CA MET A 197 -14.90 -15.04 -33.02
C MET A 197 -15.14 -15.86 -31.75
N CYS A 198 -15.24 -15.16 -30.62
CA CYS A 198 -15.45 -15.72 -29.30
C CYS A 198 -16.69 -15.10 -28.66
N HIS A 199 -17.50 -15.91 -27.99
CA HIS A 199 -18.56 -15.43 -27.11
C HIS A 199 -18.03 -15.31 -25.68
N SER A 200 -18.73 -14.60 -24.80
CA SER A 200 -18.30 -14.42 -23.41
C SER A 200 -18.09 -15.75 -22.67
N LEU A 201 -18.80 -16.80 -23.07
CA LEU A 201 -18.62 -18.17 -22.55
C LEU A 201 -17.26 -18.80 -22.91
N ASN A 202 -16.62 -18.34 -23.97
CA ASN A 202 -15.27 -18.77 -24.39
C ASN A 202 -14.16 -17.91 -23.78
N LEU A 203 -14.51 -16.76 -23.21
CA LEU A 203 -13.55 -15.81 -22.64
C LEU A 203 -13.21 -16.19 -21.19
N GLY A 204 -11.98 -15.92 -20.77
CA GLY A 204 -11.58 -16.07 -19.38
C GLY A 204 -12.30 -15.08 -18.45
N ALA A 205 -12.39 -15.42 -17.16
CA ALA A 205 -13.04 -14.58 -16.15
C ALA A 205 -12.49 -13.14 -16.11
N GLY A 206 -11.16 -13.00 -16.24
CA GLY A 206 -10.49 -11.70 -16.28
C GLY A 206 -10.86 -10.87 -17.51
N GLU A 207 -10.93 -11.49 -18.70
CA GLU A 207 -11.34 -10.83 -19.94
C GLU A 207 -12.79 -10.32 -19.80
N GLN A 208 -13.70 -11.17 -19.32
CA GLN A 208 -15.09 -10.81 -19.08
C GLN A 208 -15.20 -9.63 -18.10
N LYS A 209 -14.44 -9.66 -16.99
CA LYS A 209 -14.43 -8.59 -15.99
C LYS A 209 -13.95 -7.26 -16.58
N VAL A 210 -12.88 -7.28 -17.39
CA VAL A 210 -12.38 -6.07 -18.08
C VAL A 210 -13.43 -5.51 -19.02
N PHE A 211 -14.07 -6.34 -19.85
CA PHE A 211 -15.15 -5.88 -20.73
C PHE A 211 -16.32 -5.27 -19.94
N ARG A 212 -16.75 -5.88 -18.83
CA ARG A 212 -17.81 -5.34 -17.97
C ARG A 212 -17.43 -3.99 -17.36
N ILE A 213 -16.21 -3.86 -16.84
CA ILE A 213 -15.72 -2.60 -16.26
C ILE A 213 -15.67 -1.52 -17.33
N LEU A 214 -15.05 -1.79 -18.48
CA LEU A 214 -14.94 -0.81 -19.58
C LEU A 214 -16.29 -0.44 -20.17
N GLN A 215 -17.19 -1.40 -20.38
CA GLN A 215 -18.56 -1.18 -20.86
C GLN A 215 -19.27 -0.15 -19.97
N ARG A 216 -19.23 -0.37 -18.66
CA ARG A 216 -19.92 0.48 -17.68
C ARG A 216 -19.17 1.79 -17.46
N LEU A 217 -17.84 1.76 -17.51
CA LEU A 217 -17.00 2.94 -17.41
C LEU A 217 -17.33 3.88 -18.56
N TYR A 218 -17.16 3.48 -19.82
CA TYR A 218 -17.36 4.38 -20.97
C TYR A 218 -18.79 4.89 -21.14
N ARG A 219 -19.79 4.12 -20.70
CA ARG A 219 -21.19 4.53 -20.72
C ARG A 219 -21.61 5.36 -19.49
N ALA A 220 -20.72 5.56 -18.51
CA ALA A 220 -21.04 6.29 -17.29
C ALA A 220 -21.37 7.76 -17.59
N PRO A 221 -22.57 8.25 -17.18
CA PRO A 221 -22.91 9.67 -17.20
C PRO A 221 -21.89 10.53 -16.43
N LYS A 222 -21.85 11.82 -16.76
CA LYS A 222 -21.04 12.81 -16.05
C LYS A 222 -21.29 12.78 -14.54
N TYR A 223 -20.26 12.98 -13.73
CA TYR A 223 -20.31 13.02 -12.26
C TYR A 223 -20.71 11.71 -11.56
N SER A 224 -20.78 10.59 -12.29
CA SER A 224 -21.10 9.29 -11.70
C SER A 224 -20.06 8.86 -10.66
N LEU A 225 -20.52 8.10 -9.67
CA LEU A 225 -19.68 7.39 -8.73
C LEU A 225 -19.57 5.92 -9.15
N PHE A 226 -18.38 5.53 -9.58
CA PHE A 226 -18.04 4.18 -9.99
C PHE A 226 -17.43 3.43 -8.81
N VAL A 227 -18.01 2.29 -8.46
CA VAL A 227 -17.65 1.55 -7.24
C VAL A 227 -17.30 0.12 -7.61
N ILE A 228 -16.11 -0.35 -7.26
CA ILE A 228 -15.62 -1.69 -7.65
C ILE A 228 -15.16 -2.45 -6.40
N ASP A 229 -15.83 -3.54 -6.08
CA ASP A 229 -15.35 -4.45 -5.03
C ASP A 229 -14.36 -5.47 -5.63
N GLU A 230 -13.25 -5.72 -4.94
CA GLU A 230 -12.23 -6.72 -5.29
C GLU A 230 -11.75 -6.54 -6.75
N ILE A 231 -11.22 -5.36 -7.11
CA ILE A 231 -10.83 -5.04 -8.49
C ILE A 231 -9.79 -6.03 -9.04
N ASP A 232 -8.94 -6.57 -8.18
CA ASP A 232 -7.84 -7.45 -8.51
C ASP A 232 -8.22 -8.92 -8.75
N LEU A 233 -9.42 -9.33 -8.36
CA LEU A 233 -9.86 -10.71 -8.59
C LEU A 233 -9.84 -11.02 -10.09
N THR A 234 -9.26 -12.16 -10.47
CA THR A 234 -9.16 -12.71 -11.85
C THR A 234 -8.22 -11.98 -12.83
N LEU A 235 -7.52 -10.92 -12.41
CA LEU A 235 -6.60 -10.16 -13.28
C LEU A 235 -5.15 -10.31 -12.83
N HIS A 236 -4.19 -10.33 -13.76
CA HIS A 236 -2.76 -10.24 -13.42
C HIS A 236 -2.36 -8.78 -13.11
N THR A 237 -1.31 -8.55 -12.32
CA THR A 237 -0.92 -7.21 -11.84
C THR A 237 -0.68 -6.23 -12.98
N ALA A 238 -0.01 -6.68 -14.05
CA ALA A 238 0.26 -5.83 -15.22
C ALA A 238 -1.03 -5.33 -15.91
N ALA A 239 -2.03 -6.21 -16.09
CA ALA A 239 -3.32 -5.83 -16.66
C ALA A 239 -4.09 -4.90 -15.71
N LEU A 240 -4.03 -5.18 -14.41
CA LEU A 240 -4.69 -4.37 -13.40
C LEU A 240 -4.14 -2.93 -13.33
N ARG A 241 -2.82 -2.75 -13.40
CA ARG A 241 -2.20 -1.41 -13.48
C ARG A 241 -2.69 -0.64 -14.70
N ARG A 242 -2.74 -1.28 -15.87
CA ARG A 242 -3.24 -0.65 -17.11
C ARG A 242 -4.73 -0.30 -17.02
N LEU A 243 -5.54 -1.16 -16.40
CA LEU A 243 -6.96 -0.88 -16.17
C LEU A 243 -7.16 0.34 -15.27
N ILE A 244 -6.43 0.41 -14.15
CA ILE A 244 -6.49 1.54 -13.22
C ILE A 244 -6.02 2.82 -13.90
N HIS A 245 -4.95 2.78 -14.69
CA HIS A 245 -4.47 3.92 -15.46
C HIS A 245 -5.55 4.46 -16.42
N ILE A 246 -6.21 3.59 -17.19
CA ILE A 246 -7.34 3.99 -18.05
C ILE A 246 -8.47 4.60 -17.22
N MET A 247 -8.80 4.02 -16.06
CA MET A 247 -9.82 4.56 -15.15
C MET A 247 -9.46 5.97 -14.65
N VAL A 248 -8.19 6.24 -14.32
CA VAL A 248 -7.70 7.56 -13.92
C VAL A 248 -7.88 8.57 -15.05
N LEU A 249 -7.40 8.23 -16.26
CA LEU A 249 -7.53 9.10 -17.44
C LEU A 249 -9.00 9.44 -17.74
N GLU A 250 -9.87 8.42 -17.74
CA GLU A 250 -11.30 8.60 -17.99
C GLU A 250 -12.01 9.40 -16.90
N ALA A 251 -11.62 9.24 -15.63
CA ALA A 251 -12.21 9.97 -14.52
C ALA A 251 -11.85 11.47 -14.55
N GLN A 252 -10.66 11.82 -15.03
CA GLN A 252 -10.15 13.19 -15.09
C GLN A 252 -10.69 14.02 -16.27
N LYS A 253 -11.27 13.37 -17.30
CA LYS A 253 -11.79 14.08 -18.48
C LYS A 253 -12.81 15.17 -18.11
N PRO A 254 -12.69 16.41 -18.61
CA PRO A 254 -13.56 17.54 -18.24
C PRO A 254 -15.06 17.35 -18.53
N ASP A 255 -15.37 16.59 -19.58
CA ASP A 255 -16.71 16.21 -20.02
C ASP A 255 -17.29 15.03 -19.20
N ARG A 256 -16.48 14.39 -18.34
CA ARG A 256 -16.86 13.21 -17.55
C ARG A 256 -16.82 13.43 -16.04
N GLN A 257 -15.67 13.84 -15.49
CA GLN A 257 -15.47 14.16 -14.07
C GLN A 257 -16.06 13.07 -13.13
N LEU A 258 -15.65 11.82 -13.34
CA LEU A 258 -16.12 10.69 -12.53
C LEU A 258 -15.41 10.65 -11.18
N GLN A 259 -16.02 10.03 -10.17
CA GLN A 259 -15.27 9.52 -9.01
C GLN A 259 -15.29 8.00 -9.02
N ILE A 260 -14.16 7.40 -8.72
CA ILE A 260 -14.01 5.95 -8.69
C ILE A 260 -13.48 5.54 -7.33
N VAL A 261 -14.14 4.59 -6.68
CA VAL A 261 -13.68 3.97 -5.44
C VAL A 261 -13.62 2.46 -5.64
N PHE A 262 -12.45 1.87 -5.40
CA PHE A 262 -12.29 0.42 -5.50
C PHE A 262 -11.66 -0.18 -4.25
N THR A 263 -11.86 -1.48 -4.03
CA THR A 263 -11.13 -2.26 -3.01
C THR A 263 -10.15 -3.20 -3.67
N SER A 264 -8.99 -3.40 -3.05
CA SER A 264 -8.01 -4.38 -3.51
C SER A 264 -7.18 -4.97 -2.38
N HIS A 265 -6.69 -6.19 -2.61
CA HIS A 265 -5.70 -6.86 -1.77
C HIS A 265 -4.27 -6.81 -2.33
N ARG A 266 -4.08 -6.34 -3.56
CA ARG A 266 -2.76 -6.31 -4.21
C ARG A 266 -1.94 -5.09 -3.83
N GLN A 267 -0.99 -5.31 -2.94
CA GLN A 267 -0.08 -4.27 -2.44
C GLN A 267 0.79 -3.66 -3.52
N GLU A 268 1.20 -4.45 -4.51
CA GLU A 268 2.02 -4.00 -5.64
C GLU A 268 1.41 -2.80 -6.38
N LEU A 269 0.11 -2.55 -6.25
CA LEU A 269 -0.57 -1.39 -6.84
C LEU A 269 -0.32 -0.09 -6.09
N MET A 270 0.10 -0.14 -4.84
CA MET A 270 0.36 1.04 -4.01
C MET A 270 1.66 1.75 -4.43
N LYS A 271 2.61 0.99 -5.00
CA LYS A 271 3.88 1.53 -5.50
C LYS A 271 3.66 2.46 -6.68
N ASN A 272 4.14 3.70 -6.56
CA ASN A 272 4.01 4.75 -7.58
C ASN A 272 2.56 4.92 -8.06
N ALA A 273 1.59 4.86 -7.14
CA ALA A 273 0.19 4.96 -7.47
C ALA A 273 -0.18 6.34 -8.05
N GLU A 274 -0.83 6.34 -9.21
CA GLU A 274 -1.42 7.54 -9.84
C GLU A 274 -2.82 7.89 -9.25
N PHE A 275 -3.20 7.22 -8.17
CA PHE A 275 -4.50 7.29 -7.51
C PHE A 275 -4.32 7.37 -6.01
N ASN A 276 -5.37 7.78 -5.28
CA ASN A 276 -5.31 7.86 -3.83
C ASN A 276 -5.25 6.45 -3.22
N VAL A 277 -4.24 6.17 -2.38
CA VAL A 277 -4.14 4.90 -1.65
C VAL A 277 -4.63 5.12 -0.21
N ARG A 278 -5.65 4.38 0.20
CA ARG A 278 -6.23 4.42 1.56
C ARG A 278 -6.12 3.04 2.18
N TYR A 279 -5.14 2.86 3.07
CA TYR A 279 -4.92 1.60 3.74
C TYR A 279 -5.69 1.52 5.07
N ILE A 280 -6.53 0.51 5.22
CA ILE A 280 -7.42 0.35 6.38
C ILE A 280 -6.82 -0.65 7.36
N LEU A 281 -6.41 -0.13 8.53
CA LEU A 281 -5.94 -0.91 9.66
C LEU A 281 -7.02 -0.92 10.74
N ASN A 282 -7.59 -2.09 11.02
CA ASN A 282 -8.62 -2.23 12.04
C ASN A 282 -8.04 -2.81 13.34
N THR A 283 -8.17 -2.07 14.43
CA THR A 283 -7.77 -2.50 15.78
C THR A 283 -9.00 -2.67 16.67
N GLN A 284 -8.84 -3.27 17.84
CA GLN A 284 -9.96 -3.41 18.79
C GLN A 284 -10.55 -2.06 19.20
N ALA A 285 -9.73 -1.01 19.32
CA ALA A 285 -10.13 0.31 19.79
C ALA A 285 -10.59 1.25 18.66
N LYS A 286 -9.87 1.26 17.53
CA LYS A 286 -10.06 2.22 16.43
C LYS A 286 -9.71 1.61 15.07
N THR A 287 -10.35 2.10 14.02
CA THR A 287 -9.99 1.83 12.63
C THR A 287 -9.25 3.04 12.08
N PHE A 288 -8.02 2.82 11.62
CA PHE A 288 -7.16 3.84 11.02
C PHE A 288 -7.23 3.78 9.50
N CYS A 289 -7.20 4.96 8.87
CA CYS A 289 -6.90 5.12 7.46
C CYS A 289 -5.48 5.67 7.37
N LEU A 290 -4.57 4.90 6.77
CA LEU A 290 -3.22 5.34 6.47
C LEU A 290 -3.18 5.74 5.00
N ASP A 291 -2.72 6.96 4.76
CA ASP A 291 -2.76 7.60 3.46
C ASP A 291 -1.44 7.38 2.72
N ASN A 292 -1.49 6.83 1.51
CA ASN A 292 -0.33 6.63 0.62
C ASN A 292 0.88 5.97 1.33
N ILE A 293 0.63 4.90 2.08
CA ILE A 293 1.68 4.15 2.77
C ILE A 293 2.66 3.50 1.81
N SER A 294 3.93 3.37 2.23
CA SER A 294 4.91 2.57 1.53
C SER A 294 4.62 1.07 1.66
N GLU A 295 5.21 0.29 0.75
CA GLU A 295 5.17 -1.18 0.77
C GLU A 295 5.76 -1.74 2.08
N ASP A 296 6.87 -1.18 2.56
CA ASP A 296 7.54 -1.57 3.81
C ASP A 296 6.62 -1.40 5.03
N CYS A 297 5.84 -0.31 5.09
CA CYS A 297 4.87 -0.10 6.17
C CYS A 297 3.78 -1.18 6.16
N TYR A 298 3.39 -1.69 4.99
CA TYR A 298 2.43 -2.78 4.90
C TYR A 298 3.03 -4.10 5.36
N GLU A 299 4.23 -4.48 4.89
CA GLU A 299 4.86 -5.76 5.25
C GLU A 299 5.00 -5.91 6.77
N GLN A 300 5.32 -4.80 7.44
CA GLN A 300 5.34 -4.71 8.91
C GLN A 300 3.96 -4.92 9.55
N LEU A 301 2.88 -4.47 8.90
CA LEU A 301 1.49 -4.57 9.38
C LEU A 301 0.80 -5.90 9.02
N SER A 302 1.25 -6.63 8.00
CA SER A 302 0.60 -7.85 7.51
C SER A 302 1.04 -9.15 8.19
N GLY A 303 2.04 -9.10 9.07
CA GLY A 303 2.33 -10.18 10.01
C GLY A 303 2.90 -11.46 9.41
N THR A 304 3.28 -11.47 8.13
CA THR A 304 4.07 -12.57 7.52
C THR A 304 5.47 -12.09 7.17
N PRO A 305 6.40 -12.06 8.14
CA PRO A 305 7.80 -12.16 7.77
C PRO A 305 8.00 -13.61 7.31
N GLU A 306 8.05 -13.88 6.00
CA GLU A 306 8.80 -15.06 5.55
C GLU A 306 10.19 -14.92 6.15
N LYS A 307 10.52 -15.71 7.18
CA LYS A 307 11.80 -15.84 7.90
C LYS A 307 12.98 -15.01 7.38
N TYR A 308 12.86 -13.69 7.46
CA TYR A 308 13.93 -12.75 7.19
C TYR A 308 14.46 -12.31 8.53
N LEU A 309 15.78 -12.41 8.68
CA LEU A 309 16.51 -11.67 9.69
C LEU A 309 16.16 -10.19 9.55
N LYS A 310 15.57 -9.58 10.57
CA LYS A 310 15.21 -8.16 10.58
C LYS A 310 16.41 -7.36 11.05
N VAL A 311 17.05 -6.66 10.13
CA VAL A 311 18.23 -5.85 10.42
C VAL A 311 17.86 -4.38 10.34
N TYR A 312 18.02 -3.66 11.45
CA TYR A 312 17.76 -2.24 11.53
C TYR A 312 19.08 -1.48 11.48
N VAL A 313 19.18 -0.45 10.64
CA VAL A 313 20.41 0.33 10.40
C VAL A 313 20.13 1.83 10.35
N GLU A 314 21.17 2.68 10.45
CA GLU A 314 21.00 4.15 10.46
C GLU A 314 20.53 4.66 9.08
N ASP A 315 21.31 4.40 8.03
CA ASP A 315 21.18 5.03 6.73
C ASP A 315 21.45 4.07 5.55
N ASP A 316 21.68 4.62 4.35
CA ASP A 316 22.01 3.87 3.14
C ASP A 316 23.43 3.29 3.13
N ILE A 317 24.41 3.93 3.76
CA ILE A 317 25.78 3.41 3.90
C ILE A 317 25.76 2.15 4.76
N ALA A 318 25.12 2.22 5.93
CA ALA A 318 24.98 1.08 6.82
C ALA A 318 24.20 -0.07 6.16
N GLU A 319 23.14 0.24 5.39
CA GLU A 319 22.43 -0.78 4.60
C GLU A 319 23.32 -1.45 3.55
N ALA A 320 24.12 -0.68 2.81
CA ALA A 320 25.03 -1.23 1.80
C ALA A 320 26.09 -2.15 2.44
N ILE A 321 26.62 -1.77 3.60
CA ILE A 321 27.59 -2.57 4.38
C ILE A 321 26.96 -3.88 4.88
N ILE A 322 25.78 -3.82 5.51
CA ILE A 322 25.04 -5.02 5.94
C ILE A 322 24.74 -5.93 4.75
N THR A 323 24.28 -5.36 3.64
CA THR A 323 23.94 -6.12 2.43
C THR A 323 25.15 -6.87 1.90
N LYS A 324 26.32 -6.23 1.89
CA LYS A 324 27.58 -6.86 1.49
C LYS A 324 28.00 -7.99 2.44
N CYS A 325 27.90 -7.79 3.76
CA CYS A 325 28.17 -8.83 4.74
C CYS A 325 27.24 -10.05 4.58
N MET A 326 25.96 -9.80 4.36
CA MET A 326 24.99 -10.87 4.09
C MET A 326 25.32 -11.65 2.82
N GLN A 327 25.83 -11.00 1.77
CA GLN A 327 26.32 -11.68 0.56
C GLN A 327 27.53 -12.57 0.85
N GLU A 328 28.54 -12.06 1.54
CA GLU A 328 29.75 -12.83 1.89
C GLU A 328 29.44 -14.05 2.77
N CYS A 329 28.44 -13.94 3.65
CA CYS A 329 27.99 -15.04 4.50
C CYS A 329 27.00 -16.00 3.81
N GLY A 330 26.61 -15.76 2.55
CA GLY A 330 25.64 -16.57 1.81
C GLY A 330 24.20 -16.44 2.31
N MET A 331 23.84 -15.28 2.85
CA MET A 331 22.56 -14.97 3.51
C MET A 331 21.73 -13.90 2.78
N SER A 332 22.08 -13.56 1.54
CA SER A 332 21.42 -12.48 0.78
C SER A 332 19.91 -12.62 0.58
N LYS A 333 19.38 -13.85 0.70
CA LYS A 333 17.95 -14.17 0.52
C LYS A 333 17.22 -14.36 1.85
N HIS A 334 17.84 -14.00 2.98
CA HIS A 334 17.38 -14.37 4.32
C HIS A 334 17.33 -13.18 5.28
N PHE A 335 17.31 -11.95 4.77
CA PHE A 335 17.19 -10.76 5.60
C PHE A 335 16.38 -9.65 4.93
N VAL A 336 15.87 -8.74 5.76
CA VAL A 336 15.28 -7.46 5.37
C VAL A 336 15.99 -6.36 6.15
N VAL A 337 16.29 -5.24 5.49
CA VAL A 337 16.90 -4.08 6.13
C VAL A 337 15.85 -2.98 6.30
N CYS A 338 15.82 -2.38 7.48
CA CYS A 338 14.98 -1.24 7.81
C CYS A 338 15.85 -0.08 8.31
N ARG A 339 15.78 1.09 7.66
CA ARG A 339 16.49 2.29 8.14
C ARG A 339 15.74 2.97 9.27
N PHE A 340 16.43 3.37 10.33
CA PHE A 340 15.86 4.13 11.44
C PHE A 340 16.31 5.59 11.50
N GLY A 341 17.19 6.01 10.59
CA GLY A 341 17.77 7.35 10.56
C GLY A 341 18.71 7.54 11.75
N SER A 342 18.56 8.67 12.45
CA SER A 342 19.40 9.02 13.61
C SER A 342 19.56 7.87 14.62
N ILE A 343 20.79 7.64 15.06
CA ILE A 343 21.14 6.73 16.16
C ILE A 343 20.24 6.82 17.38
N THR A 344 19.69 8.01 17.70
CA THR A 344 18.80 8.19 18.84
C THR A 344 17.47 7.45 18.71
N ASN A 345 17.10 7.01 17.50
CA ASN A 345 15.91 6.20 17.25
C ASN A 345 16.12 4.71 17.53
N SER A 346 17.35 4.21 17.51
CA SER A 346 17.68 2.78 17.66
C SER A 346 17.00 2.15 18.89
N VAL A 347 17.28 2.70 20.08
CA VAL A 347 16.73 2.24 21.37
C VAL A 347 15.21 2.40 21.43
N ARG A 348 14.69 3.53 20.95
CA ARG A 348 13.24 3.84 21.00
C ARG A 348 12.44 2.88 20.13
N LEU A 349 12.92 2.63 18.92
CA LEU A 349 12.30 1.71 17.97
C LEU A 349 12.39 0.27 18.48
N ALA A 350 13.55 -0.15 18.99
CA ALA A 350 13.73 -1.48 19.57
C ALA A 350 12.78 -1.73 20.75
N LEU A 351 12.63 -0.77 21.67
CA LEU A 351 11.67 -0.85 22.78
C LEU A 351 10.22 -0.83 22.30
N GLY A 352 9.90 0.02 21.32
CA GLY A 352 8.57 0.09 20.71
C GLY A 352 8.15 -1.25 20.10
N ILE A 353 9.08 -1.93 19.41
CA ILE A 353 8.86 -3.27 18.86
C ILE A 353 8.74 -4.29 20.00
N ALA A 354 9.64 -4.29 20.98
CA ALA A 354 9.60 -5.24 22.11
C ALA A 354 8.29 -5.17 22.92
N CYS A 355 7.68 -3.98 23.01
CA CYS A 355 6.37 -3.80 23.65
C CYS A 355 5.19 -4.40 22.86
N GLN A 356 5.35 -4.72 21.57
CA GLN A 356 4.31 -5.34 20.75
C GLN A 356 4.29 -6.87 20.84
N TYR A 357 5.37 -7.47 21.32
CA TYR A 357 5.48 -8.92 21.47
C TYR A 357 4.98 -9.37 22.84
N ASP A 358 4.10 -10.38 22.85
CA ASP A 358 3.74 -11.11 24.07
C ASP A 358 4.88 -12.05 24.50
N ASP A 359 5.53 -12.71 23.54
CA ASP A 359 6.72 -13.55 23.71
C ASP A 359 7.94 -12.94 22.99
N LEU A 360 8.97 -12.62 23.76
CA LEU A 360 10.19 -11.98 23.26
C LEU A 360 11.09 -12.92 22.44
N ALA A 361 10.84 -14.23 22.45
CA ALA A 361 11.49 -15.16 21.52
C ALA A 361 11.21 -14.78 20.05
N GLY A 362 10.08 -14.12 19.77
CA GLY A 362 9.76 -13.59 18.45
C GLY A 362 10.71 -12.49 17.93
N MET A 363 11.63 -12.01 18.77
CA MET A 363 12.66 -11.03 18.41
C MET A 363 14.06 -11.64 18.26
N ASP A 364 14.22 -12.96 18.36
CA ASP A 364 15.54 -13.62 18.25
C ASP A 364 16.23 -13.37 16.90
N ASP A 365 15.43 -13.14 15.85
CA ASP A 365 15.90 -12.86 14.49
C ASP A 365 15.93 -11.37 14.16
N THR A 366 15.94 -10.50 15.18
CA THR A 366 16.03 -9.04 15.03
C THR A 366 17.36 -8.52 15.55
N VAL A 367 17.92 -7.48 14.92
CA VAL A 367 19.12 -6.77 15.40
C VAL A 367 19.10 -5.32 14.94
N PHE A 368 19.73 -4.44 15.71
CA PHE A 368 19.95 -3.04 15.41
C PHE A 368 21.46 -2.82 15.32
N PHE A 369 21.95 -2.39 14.16
CA PHE A 369 23.35 -1.99 13.97
C PHE A 369 23.44 -0.46 13.87
N ALA A 370 24.25 0.11 14.75
CA ALA A 370 24.69 1.49 14.73
C ALA A 370 26.08 1.62 14.08
N ASP A 371 26.45 2.82 13.65
CA ASP A 371 27.73 3.05 12.97
C ASP A 371 28.94 2.93 13.90
N GLY A 372 28.71 3.05 15.21
CA GLY A 372 29.73 2.89 16.24
C GLY A 372 30.62 4.12 16.44
N ASP A 373 30.27 5.24 15.81
CA ASP A 373 30.96 6.52 15.88
C ASP A 373 30.52 7.38 17.09
N VAL A 374 29.32 7.14 17.63
CA VAL A 374 28.78 7.82 18.82
C VAL A 374 29.01 7.01 20.11
N GLU A 375 29.80 7.55 21.03
CA GLU A 375 30.23 6.85 22.26
C GLU A 375 29.05 6.48 23.19
N GLU A 376 27.99 7.29 23.22
CA GLU A 376 26.77 7.05 24.00
C GLU A 376 26.02 5.77 23.60
N PHE A 377 26.27 5.27 22.38
CA PHE A 377 25.61 4.11 21.79
C PHE A 377 26.55 2.93 21.54
N THR A 378 27.78 3.00 22.05
CA THR A 378 28.75 1.88 21.97
C THR A 378 29.06 1.24 23.31
N GLN A 379 28.99 2.00 24.42
CA GLN A 379 29.21 1.48 25.76
C GLN A 379 27.93 0.87 26.35
N GLU A 380 27.97 -0.40 26.71
CA GLU A 380 26.81 -1.14 27.25
C GLU A 380 26.14 -0.42 28.43
N ALA A 381 26.92 0.14 29.37
CA ALA A 381 26.38 0.90 30.50
C ALA A 381 25.61 2.16 30.07
N LYS A 382 26.09 2.87 29.02
CA LYS A 382 25.42 4.05 28.47
C LYS A 382 24.16 3.65 27.72
N ILE A 383 24.21 2.59 26.90
CA ILE A 383 23.03 2.04 26.19
C ILE A 383 21.96 1.62 27.19
N LYS A 384 22.35 0.89 28.26
CA LYS A 384 21.44 0.48 29.34
C LYS A 384 20.77 1.68 30.01
N ASN A 385 21.53 2.72 30.34
CA ASN A 385 20.97 3.96 30.90
C ASN A 385 19.96 4.61 29.95
N GLN A 386 20.19 4.58 28.64
CA GLN A 386 19.23 5.10 27.66
C GLN A 386 17.95 4.25 27.59
N ILE A 387 18.09 2.93 27.62
CA ILE A 387 16.97 1.99 27.67
C ILE A 387 16.11 2.23 28.91
N ASP A 388 16.74 2.31 30.09
CA ASP A 388 16.07 2.54 31.37
C ASP A 388 15.35 3.89 31.45
N ARG A 389 15.94 4.94 30.84
CA ARG A 389 15.30 6.26 30.73
C ARG A 389 14.13 6.27 29.75
N THR A 390 14.17 5.43 28.72
CA THR A 390 13.14 5.39 27.67
C THR A 390 11.93 4.55 28.08
N LEU A 391 12.15 3.40 28.73
CA LEU A 391 11.08 2.54 29.23
C LEU A 391 11.16 2.44 30.76
N THR A 392 10.47 3.37 31.43
CA THR A 392 10.40 3.42 32.89
C THR A 392 9.38 2.43 33.46
N GLY A 393 9.63 1.91 34.67
CA GLY A 393 8.74 0.99 35.38
C GLY A 393 9.53 -0.08 36.12
N GLY A 394 8.96 -0.62 37.19
CA GLY A 394 9.59 -1.66 38.03
C GLY A 394 9.09 -3.07 37.74
N GLU A 395 8.12 -3.21 36.84
CA GLU A 395 7.44 -4.45 36.56
C GLU A 395 8.35 -5.44 35.81
N VAL A 396 8.28 -6.71 36.19
CA VAL A 396 9.13 -7.79 35.63
C VAL A 396 9.03 -7.85 34.10
N PHE A 397 7.82 -7.70 33.54
CA PHE A 397 7.63 -7.75 32.09
C PHE A 397 8.30 -6.58 31.33
N LEU A 398 8.48 -5.43 31.99
CA LEU A 398 9.22 -4.29 31.42
C LEU A 398 10.73 -4.50 31.56
N GLN A 399 11.20 -5.08 32.66
CA GLN A 399 12.61 -5.45 32.81
C GLN A 399 13.05 -6.44 31.72
N GLN A 400 12.25 -7.48 31.46
CA GLN A 400 12.53 -8.45 30.40
C GLN A 400 12.66 -7.80 29.00
N ARG A 401 11.84 -6.79 28.70
CA ARG A 401 11.91 -6.05 27.43
C ARG A 401 13.18 -5.21 27.34
N ARG A 402 13.59 -4.56 28.43
CA ARG A 402 14.84 -3.79 28.49
C ARG A 402 16.06 -4.68 28.29
N ASP A 403 16.12 -5.80 29.00
CA ASP A 403 17.21 -6.77 28.88
C ASP A 403 17.27 -7.37 27.47
N LYS A 404 16.10 -7.66 26.88
CA LYS A 404 16.02 -8.12 25.49
C LYS A 404 16.58 -7.07 24.54
N VAL A 405 16.12 -5.82 24.60
CA VAL A 405 16.59 -4.75 23.71
C VAL A 405 18.10 -4.52 23.84
N LEU A 406 18.63 -4.55 25.06
CA LEU A 406 20.09 -4.41 25.28
C LEU A 406 20.88 -5.47 24.50
N SER A 407 20.36 -6.69 24.37
CA SER A 407 20.99 -7.75 23.57
C SER A 407 20.86 -7.59 22.05
N LEU A 408 19.95 -6.74 21.57
CA LEU A 408 19.66 -6.54 20.14
C LEU A 408 20.44 -5.37 19.54
N VAL A 409 20.90 -4.42 20.36
CA VAL A 409 21.66 -3.24 19.91
C VAL A 409 23.13 -3.60 19.80
N LYS A 410 23.66 -3.50 18.59
CA LYS A 410 25.04 -3.75 18.20
C LYS A 410 25.56 -2.59 17.37
N HIS A 411 26.85 -2.60 17.06
CA HIS A 411 27.50 -1.55 16.29
C HIS A 411 28.55 -2.12 15.33
N PHE A 412 28.91 -1.32 14.32
CA PHE A 412 30.15 -1.54 13.58
C PHE A 412 31.36 -1.24 14.48
N CYS A 413 32.54 -1.65 14.03
CA CYS A 413 33.78 -1.54 14.80
C CYS A 413 34.73 -0.48 14.19
N PRO A 414 34.38 0.82 14.21
CA PRO A 414 35.28 1.86 13.70
C PRO A 414 36.54 1.98 14.54
N GLN A 415 37.63 2.35 13.87
CA GLN A 415 38.89 2.68 14.52
C GLN A 415 38.77 3.96 15.35
N THR A 416 39.64 4.10 16.34
CA THR A 416 39.77 5.34 17.11
C THR A 416 40.95 6.13 16.55
N ILE A 417 40.67 7.24 15.88
CA ILE A 417 41.67 8.13 15.28
C ILE A 417 41.65 9.45 16.04
N ASN A 418 42.80 9.91 16.53
CA ASN A 418 42.92 11.16 17.29
C ASN A 418 41.95 11.28 18.47
N GLY A 419 41.64 10.17 19.14
CA GLY A 419 40.75 10.13 20.31
C GLY A 419 39.26 10.16 20.00
N ARG A 420 38.83 10.16 18.73
CA ARG A 420 37.44 10.00 18.31
C ARG A 420 37.24 8.73 17.50
N LYS A 421 36.01 8.20 17.50
CA LYS A 421 35.64 7.15 16.57
C LYS A 421 35.51 7.72 15.16
N GLN A 422 35.97 6.94 14.20
CA GLN A 422 35.89 7.26 12.78
C GLN A 422 34.44 7.13 12.28
N HIS A 423 33.99 8.05 11.43
CA HIS A 423 32.69 7.96 10.77
C HIS A 423 32.72 6.93 9.61
N PRO A 424 31.59 6.33 9.21
CA PRO A 424 31.54 5.37 8.11
C PRO A 424 32.15 5.88 6.80
N GLU A 425 31.92 7.13 6.44
CA GLU A 425 32.44 7.75 5.22
C GLU A 425 33.96 7.91 5.26
N GLU A 426 34.50 8.28 6.41
CA GLU A 426 35.95 8.36 6.64
C GLU A 426 36.59 6.97 6.55
N PHE A 427 35.93 5.95 7.11
CA PHE A 427 36.39 4.56 7.00
C PHE A 427 36.42 4.10 5.55
N ILE A 428 35.36 4.38 4.78
CA ILE A 428 35.28 4.06 3.35
C ILE A 428 36.41 4.75 2.61
N HIS A 429 36.64 6.04 2.86
CA HIS A 429 37.71 6.80 2.22
C HIS A 429 39.10 6.23 2.53
N ASP A 430 39.39 5.98 3.81
CA ASP A 430 40.66 5.40 4.24
C ASP A 430 40.88 4.03 3.62
N ALA A 431 39.85 3.17 3.60
CA ALA A 431 39.93 1.85 2.98
C ALA A 431 40.24 1.95 1.47
N LEU A 432 39.54 2.81 0.73
CA LEU A 432 39.81 3.03 -0.69
C LEU A 432 41.22 3.56 -0.96
N SER A 433 41.76 4.40 -0.07
CA SER A 433 43.11 4.96 -0.19
C SER A 433 44.21 3.90 -0.16
N THR A 434 43.98 2.76 0.51
CA THR A 434 44.93 1.64 0.61
C THR A 434 45.04 0.82 -0.68
N ILE A 435 44.11 0.97 -1.62
CA ILE A 435 44.03 0.13 -2.82
C ILE A 435 44.95 0.68 -3.91
N ASP A 436 45.77 -0.19 -4.52
CA ASP A 436 46.52 0.14 -5.73
C ASP A 436 45.57 0.21 -6.94
N GLU A 437 45.53 1.36 -7.62
CA GLU A 437 44.66 1.59 -8.78
C GLU A 437 44.98 0.65 -9.95
N ASN A 438 46.22 0.16 -10.04
CA ASN A 438 46.66 -0.72 -11.12
C ASN A 438 46.24 -2.18 -10.91
N ASN A 439 45.73 -2.53 -9.72
CA ASN A 439 45.35 -3.89 -9.36
C ASN A 439 43.95 -3.96 -8.73
N CYS A 440 43.01 -3.16 -9.25
CA CYS A 440 41.63 -3.13 -8.79
C CYS A 440 40.65 -3.31 -9.96
N ARG A 441 39.48 -3.87 -9.66
CA ARG A 441 38.37 -4.06 -10.62
C ARG A 441 37.77 -2.74 -11.11
N TYR A 442 37.89 -1.66 -10.35
CA TYR A 442 37.32 -0.34 -10.65
C TYR A 442 38.38 0.76 -10.50
N PRO A 443 39.35 0.85 -11.43
CA PRO A 443 40.48 1.78 -11.32
C PRO A 443 40.06 3.25 -11.34
N GLU A 444 39.00 3.60 -12.07
CA GLU A 444 38.49 4.97 -12.12
C GLU A 444 37.94 5.43 -10.76
N LEU A 445 37.19 4.57 -10.06
CA LEU A 445 36.66 4.86 -8.73
C LEU A 445 37.79 5.08 -7.72
N ILE A 446 38.83 4.25 -7.74
CA ILE A 446 40.01 4.42 -6.87
C ILE A 446 40.71 5.73 -7.17
N ARG A 447 40.91 6.06 -8.46
CA ARG A 447 41.53 7.31 -8.87
C ARG A 447 40.74 8.51 -8.40
N ASP A 448 39.42 8.51 -8.63
CA ASP A 448 38.53 9.59 -8.22
C ASP A 448 38.48 9.72 -6.70
N SER A 449 38.45 8.62 -5.96
CA SER A 449 38.54 8.62 -4.49
C SER A 449 39.85 9.25 -4.00
N LYS A 450 40.98 8.92 -4.62
CA LYS A 450 42.29 9.51 -4.29
C LYS A 450 42.41 10.99 -4.63
N THR A 451 41.54 11.54 -5.48
CA THR A 451 41.50 13.01 -5.71
C THR A 451 40.86 13.78 -4.56
N ILE A 452 40.07 13.11 -3.72
CA ILE A 452 39.39 13.70 -2.56
C ILE A 452 40.37 13.69 -1.38
N LEU A 453 41.23 14.71 -1.26
CA LEU A 453 42.28 14.72 -0.24
C LEU A 453 41.76 15.07 1.16
N ASN A 454 40.77 15.95 1.24
CA ASN A 454 40.14 16.38 2.50
C ASN A 454 38.81 17.07 2.18
N VAL A 455 37.82 16.91 3.04
CA VAL A 455 36.48 17.50 2.89
C VAL A 455 36.11 18.36 4.10
N ALA A 456 35.22 19.33 3.90
CA ALA A 456 34.73 20.18 4.98
C ALA A 456 33.71 19.44 5.87
N ASP A 457 32.92 18.55 5.26
CA ASP A 457 31.97 17.67 5.92
C ASP A 457 32.31 16.22 5.55
N HIS A 458 32.49 15.35 6.55
CA HIS A 458 32.82 13.94 6.36
C HIS A 458 31.88 13.21 5.40
N HIS A 459 30.60 13.60 5.32
CA HIS A 459 29.65 13.03 4.36
C HIS A 459 30.09 13.20 2.89
N ASP A 460 30.86 14.25 2.60
CA ASP A 460 31.31 14.54 1.23
C ASP A 460 32.34 13.52 0.71
N TYR A 461 33.02 12.76 1.58
CA TYR A 461 33.94 11.69 1.17
C TYR A 461 33.28 10.62 0.30
N VAL A 462 32.02 10.27 0.60
CA VAL A 462 31.24 9.31 -0.19
C VAL A 462 30.36 10.04 -1.20
N LYS A 463 29.74 11.16 -0.82
CA LYS A 463 28.82 11.89 -1.69
C LYS A 463 29.47 12.40 -2.97
N GLU A 464 30.72 12.86 -2.95
CA GLU A 464 31.41 13.27 -4.18
C GLU A 464 31.59 12.11 -5.17
N LEU A 465 31.77 10.88 -4.68
CA LEU A 465 31.83 9.69 -5.53
C LEU A 465 30.45 9.35 -6.11
N LEU A 466 29.39 9.51 -5.32
CA LEU A 466 28.01 9.31 -5.78
C LEU A 466 27.63 10.35 -6.86
N ASP A 467 28.02 11.62 -6.67
CA ASP A 467 27.79 12.71 -7.63
C ASP A 467 28.53 12.49 -8.95
N LYS A 468 29.66 11.78 -8.93
CA LYS A 468 30.38 11.31 -10.13
C LYS A 468 29.72 10.10 -10.81
N GLY A 469 28.64 9.57 -10.25
CA GLY A 469 27.82 8.50 -10.84
C GLY A 469 28.18 7.08 -10.37
N TYR A 470 29.04 6.94 -9.35
CA TYR A 470 29.33 5.62 -8.77
C TYR A 470 28.17 5.16 -7.89
N ALA A 471 27.82 3.87 -7.95
CA ALA A 471 26.83 3.30 -7.05
C ALA A 471 27.45 2.95 -5.70
N LEU A 472 26.74 3.23 -4.61
CA LEU A 472 27.20 2.93 -3.25
C LEU A 472 27.54 1.44 -3.04
N ILE A 473 26.79 0.54 -3.67
CA ILE A 473 27.05 -0.91 -3.61
C ILE A 473 28.39 -1.30 -4.25
N ASP A 474 28.81 -0.60 -5.31
CA ASP A 474 30.11 -0.83 -5.96
C ASP A 474 31.24 -0.32 -5.06
N ILE A 475 31.07 0.86 -4.46
CA ILE A 475 32.01 1.43 -3.48
C ILE A 475 32.24 0.44 -2.34
N VAL A 476 31.17 0.00 -1.67
CA VAL A 476 31.27 -0.96 -0.54
C VAL A 476 31.83 -2.31 -1.00
N THR A 477 31.49 -2.76 -2.21
CA THR A 477 32.06 -4.00 -2.77
C THR A 477 33.58 -3.91 -2.93
N ILE A 478 34.12 -2.75 -3.30
CA ILE A 478 35.57 -2.55 -3.38
C ILE A 478 36.19 -2.46 -2.00
N VAL A 479 35.58 -1.67 -1.09
CA VAL A 479 36.04 -1.54 0.31
C VAL A 479 36.13 -2.91 0.98
N SER A 480 35.20 -3.82 0.68
CA SER A 480 35.19 -5.18 1.23
C SER A 480 36.41 -6.04 0.89
N THR A 481 37.21 -5.62 -0.10
CA THR A 481 38.45 -6.32 -0.50
C THR A 481 39.67 -5.89 0.29
N THR A 482 39.54 -4.87 1.15
CA THR A 482 40.64 -4.34 1.95
C THR A 482 40.84 -5.13 3.24
N ASP A 483 42.06 -5.08 3.79
CA ASP A 483 42.37 -5.75 5.06
C ASP A 483 41.59 -5.16 6.25
N LEU A 484 41.18 -3.89 6.16
CA LEU A 484 40.43 -3.18 7.19
C LEU A 484 38.97 -3.66 7.31
N TRP A 485 38.41 -4.26 6.25
CA TRP A 485 37.00 -4.62 6.17
C TRP A 485 36.56 -5.56 7.29
N ASN A 486 37.26 -6.69 7.45
CA ASN A 486 36.83 -7.75 8.37
C ASN A 486 36.83 -7.30 9.83
N ASP A 487 37.75 -6.40 10.20
CA ASP A 487 37.78 -5.82 11.54
C ASP A 487 36.61 -4.86 11.75
N TYR A 488 36.29 -4.02 10.75
CA TYR A 488 35.19 -3.06 10.82
C TYR A 488 33.82 -3.73 10.95
N VAL A 489 33.57 -4.82 10.21
CA VAL A 489 32.26 -5.53 10.20
C VAL A 489 32.22 -6.78 11.08
N LYS A 490 33.18 -6.96 11.99
CA LYS A 490 33.32 -8.18 12.79
C LYS A 490 32.04 -8.59 13.51
N ASP A 491 31.44 -7.66 14.26
CA ASP A 491 30.22 -7.91 15.05
C ASP A 491 28.99 -8.24 14.18
N VAL A 492 28.96 -7.71 12.95
CA VAL A 492 27.97 -8.04 11.92
C VAL A 492 28.13 -9.48 11.49
N LYS A 493 29.34 -9.87 11.07
CA LYS A 493 29.62 -11.24 10.62
C LYS A 493 29.37 -12.25 11.73
N ASP A 494 29.78 -11.96 12.96
CA ASP A 494 29.53 -12.85 14.11
C ASP A 494 28.03 -13.06 14.36
N TRP A 495 27.23 -12.00 14.26
CA TRP A 495 25.77 -12.12 14.37
C TRP A 495 25.15 -12.95 13.24
N ILE A 496 25.56 -12.70 11.98
CA ILE A 496 25.05 -13.44 10.82
C ILE A 496 25.38 -14.93 10.95
N HIS A 497 26.61 -15.29 11.31
CA HIS A 497 27.01 -16.69 11.51
C HIS A 497 26.21 -17.36 12.63
N GLY A 498 26.00 -16.65 13.75
CA GLY A 498 25.16 -17.14 14.85
C GLY A 498 23.73 -17.47 14.40
N ARG A 499 23.12 -16.60 13.59
CA ARG A 499 21.77 -16.84 13.03
C ARG A 499 21.76 -17.96 12.00
N LYS A 500 22.78 -18.04 11.15
CA LYS A 500 22.94 -19.11 10.15
C LYS A 500 22.97 -20.49 10.81
N ILE A 501 23.70 -20.62 11.92
CA ILE A 501 23.75 -21.84 12.74
C ILE A 501 22.38 -22.13 13.38
N ALA A 502 21.76 -21.12 14.01
CA ALA A 502 20.47 -21.28 14.68
C ALA A 502 19.36 -21.78 13.72
N HIS A 503 19.36 -21.31 12.48
CA HIS A 503 18.40 -21.72 11.45
C HIS A 503 18.83 -22.93 10.61
N ARG A 504 19.98 -23.54 10.90
CA ARG A 504 20.55 -24.67 10.14
C ARG A 504 20.66 -24.40 8.64
N ILE A 505 20.98 -23.15 8.27
CA ILE A 505 21.18 -22.75 6.89
C ILE A 505 22.62 -23.16 6.51
N ASN A 506 22.77 -24.40 6.02
CA ASN A 506 24.07 -24.89 5.58
C ASN A 506 24.54 -24.16 4.33
N ALA A 507 25.81 -23.76 4.34
CA ALA A 507 26.56 -23.44 3.12
C ALA A 507 26.70 -24.74 2.33
N VAL A 508 26.10 -24.80 1.14
CA VAL A 508 26.44 -25.80 0.12
C VAL A 508 27.75 -25.39 -0.52
#